data_AF-A0A954INA3-F1
#
_entry.id   AF-A0A954INA3-F1
#
_cell.length_a   1.000
_cell.length_b   1.000
_cell.length_c   1.000
_cell.angle_alpha   90.00
_cell.angle_beta   90.00
_cell.angle_gamma   90.00
#
_symmetry.space_group_name_H-M   'P 1'
#
loop_
_entity.id
_entity.type
_entity.pdbx_description
1 polymer ?
#
loop_
_entity_poly.entity_id
_entity_poly.type
_entity_poly.pdbx_seq_one_letter_code
_entity_poly.pdbx_strand_id
1 'polypeptide(L)'
;MNSKLLILSACLFLSSSTVAQADLIYEFGQSEYHVAPNSTIDVDLFLTQTGITDVLTTEGLDSIGGRVYFNDPPVPTDPAVVLATIDIITSTAFDDDLFENKDLVAGVSAGVEDSIDFNAGTGAVKGSRILVGTFRFTAGSVLGEVTNLRGTDFDLTPGRDSIVSFDTLTGLDSLLGPDARATITVSAVPEPSGFPLLFSVLAFACQRRRR
;
A
#
# COMPACT_ATOMS: atom_id res chain seq x y z
N MET A 1 37.07 -39.14 38.09
CA MET A 1 36.25 -39.62 36.95
C MET A 1 34.89 -38.94 37.07
N ASN A 2 34.82 -37.62 36.86
CA ASN A 2 34.74 -36.87 35.59
C ASN A 2 33.29 -36.69 35.09
N SER A 3 32.39 -36.28 35.98
CA SER A 3 30.99 -35.94 35.68
C SER A 3 30.77 -34.48 35.23
N LYS A 4 31.85 -33.73 34.94
CA LYS A 4 31.79 -32.31 34.57
C LYS A 4 31.86 -32.04 33.07
N LEU A 5 31.92 -33.08 32.24
CA LEU A 5 32.15 -32.94 30.79
C LEU A 5 30.88 -33.11 29.92
N LEU A 6 29.69 -33.20 30.53
CA LEU A 6 28.45 -33.51 29.80
C LEU A 6 27.42 -32.36 29.79
N ILE A 7 27.79 -31.19 30.34
CA ILE A 7 26.92 -29.99 30.35
C ILE A 7 27.36 -28.94 29.30
N LEU A 8 28.53 -29.12 28.66
CA LEU A 8 29.06 -28.15 27.70
C LEU A 8 28.65 -28.40 26.23
N SER A 9 28.03 -29.54 25.90
CA SER A 9 27.59 -29.86 24.54
C SER A 9 26.14 -29.48 24.22
N ALA A 10 25.36 -28.99 25.20
CA ALA A 10 23.95 -28.66 25.00
C ALA A 10 23.68 -27.17 24.66
N CYS A 11 24.69 -26.29 24.74
CA CYS A 11 24.53 -24.86 24.49
C CYS A 11 24.99 -24.40 23.09
N LEU A 12 25.36 -25.33 22.20
CA LEU A 12 25.84 -25.03 20.84
C LEU A 12 24.85 -25.39 19.73
N PHE A 13 23.57 -25.56 20.09
CA PHE A 13 22.47 -25.33 19.14
C PHE A 13 21.94 -23.91 19.34
N LEU A 14 22.81 -22.92 19.11
CA LEU A 14 22.38 -21.59 18.70
C LEU A 14 21.72 -21.75 17.33
N SER A 15 20.45 -22.15 17.38
CA SER A 15 19.36 -21.55 16.62
C SER A 15 19.84 -20.54 15.57
N SER A 16 20.31 -21.06 14.43
CA SER A 16 20.13 -20.39 13.15
C SER A 16 18.64 -20.49 12.84
N SER A 17 17.82 -19.75 13.60
CA SER A 17 16.49 -19.39 13.14
C SER A 17 16.75 -18.58 11.88
N THR A 18 16.73 -19.26 10.73
CA THR A 18 16.42 -18.61 9.47
C THR A 18 15.14 -17.86 9.76
N VAL A 19 15.23 -16.53 9.86
CA VAL A 19 14.03 -15.69 9.80
C VAL A 19 13.34 -16.17 8.53
N ALA A 20 12.13 -16.71 8.65
CA ALA A 20 11.34 -17.04 7.48
C ALA A 20 11.21 -15.74 6.70
N GLN A 21 11.98 -15.61 5.62
CA GLN A 21 11.95 -14.45 4.76
C GLN A 21 10.76 -14.68 3.85
N ALA A 22 9.78 -13.78 3.94
CA ALA A 22 8.70 -13.77 2.98
C ALA A 22 9.28 -13.44 1.60
N ASP A 23 8.79 -14.18 0.61
CA ASP A 23 9.24 -13.95 -0.75
C ASP A 23 8.57 -12.72 -1.36
N LEU A 24 7.32 -12.46 -0.94
CA LEU A 24 6.50 -11.35 -1.39
C LEU A 24 5.93 -10.60 -0.18
N ILE A 25 5.85 -9.28 -0.26
CA ILE A 25 5.20 -8.44 0.75
C ILE A 25 4.29 -7.42 0.10
N TYR A 26 3.21 -7.05 0.79
CA TYR A 26 2.50 -5.82 0.46
C TYR A 26 3.31 -4.62 0.95
N GLU A 27 3.30 -3.53 0.18
CA GLU A 27 4.04 -2.31 0.48
C GLU A 27 3.21 -1.10 0.06
N PHE A 28 3.13 -0.06 0.90
CA PHE A 28 2.53 1.20 0.50
C PHE A 28 3.50 2.04 -0.34
N GLY A 29 2.96 2.91 -1.21
CA GLY A 29 3.77 3.86 -1.98
C GLY A 29 4.67 4.75 -1.11
N GLN A 30 4.20 5.08 0.10
CA GLN A 30 4.93 5.80 1.14
C GLN A 30 4.57 5.21 2.51
N SER A 31 5.49 5.31 3.47
CA SER A 31 5.23 4.89 4.86
C SER A 31 4.42 5.92 5.66
N GLU A 32 4.45 7.19 5.25
CA GLU A 32 3.80 8.30 5.92
C GLU A 32 3.28 9.31 4.89
N TYR A 33 2.03 9.71 5.04
CA TYR A 33 1.34 10.68 4.19
C TYR A 33 0.90 11.89 5.01
N HIS A 34 1.03 13.08 4.44
CA HIS A 34 0.55 14.32 5.04
C HIS A 34 -0.48 14.98 4.14
N VAL A 35 -1.65 15.27 4.70
CA VAL A 35 -2.79 15.80 3.94
C VAL A 35 -3.48 16.89 4.74
N ALA A 36 -4.00 17.91 4.04
CA ALA A 36 -4.76 18.98 4.68
C ALA A 36 -6.12 18.46 5.17
N PRO A 37 -6.73 19.08 6.19
CA PRO A 37 -8.07 18.74 6.64
C PRO A 37 -9.08 18.69 5.48
N ASN A 38 -9.92 17.64 5.43
CA ASN A 38 -10.94 17.41 4.40
C ASN A 38 -10.43 17.33 2.95
N SER A 39 -9.12 17.22 2.73
CA SER A 39 -8.54 17.05 1.40
C SER A 39 -8.39 15.58 1.06
N THR A 40 -8.24 15.28 -0.23
CA THR A 40 -8.03 13.92 -0.70
C THR A 40 -6.56 13.61 -0.94
N ILE A 41 -6.18 12.35 -0.75
CA ILE A 41 -4.86 11.83 -1.10
C ILE A 41 -4.99 10.43 -1.67
N ASP A 42 -4.19 10.14 -2.70
CA ASP A 42 -4.14 8.83 -3.33
C ASP A 42 -3.04 8.00 -2.64
N VAL A 43 -3.39 6.80 -2.18
CA VAL A 43 -2.50 5.87 -1.48
C VAL A 43 -2.38 4.60 -2.32
N ASP A 44 -1.19 4.35 -2.82
CA ASP A 44 -0.90 3.17 -3.63
C ASP A 44 -0.54 1.98 -2.74
N LEU A 45 -1.07 0.80 -3.08
CA LEU A 45 -0.67 -0.49 -2.52
C LEU A 45 0.03 -1.30 -3.61
N PHE A 46 1.22 -1.79 -3.29
CA PHE A 46 2.03 -2.62 -4.16
C PHE A 46 2.20 -4.02 -3.57
N LEU A 47 2.42 -4.99 -4.44
CA LEU A 47 3.05 -6.25 -4.10
C LEU A 47 4.51 -6.19 -4.55
N THR A 48 5.43 -6.38 -3.60
CA THR A 48 6.87 -6.26 -3.81
C THR A 48 7.54 -7.60 -3.53
N GLN A 49 8.42 -8.01 -4.43
CA GLN A 49 9.27 -9.18 -4.22
C GLN A 49 10.47 -8.82 -3.37
N THR A 50 10.60 -9.49 -2.22
CA THR A 50 11.68 -9.27 -1.24
C THR A 50 12.53 -10.50 -0.98
N GLY A 51 12.07 -11.67 -1.41
CA GLY A 51 12.77 -12.94 -1.25
C GLY A 51 13.89 -13.17 -2.25
N ILE A 52 14.39 -14.41 -2.21
CA ILE A 52 15.34 -14.91 -3.19
C ILE A 52 14.67 -15.53 -4.42
N THR A 53 13.37 -15.84 -4.33
CA THR A 53 12.59 -16.30 -5.48
C THR A 53 12.35 -15.13 -6.41
N ASP A 54 12.41 -15.38 -7.71
CA ASP A 54 12.24 -14.38 -8.76
C ASP A 54 10.85 -14.41 -9.41
N VAL A 55 9.88 -14.96 -8.67
CA VAL A 55 8.60 -15.44 -9.17
C VAL A 55 7.75 -14.35 -9.86
N LEU A 56 7.71 -13.12 -9.33
CA LEU A 56 7.00 -12.02 -9.99
C LEU A 56 7.69 -11.55 -11.28
N THR A 57 9.01 -11.75 -11.38
CA THR A 57 9.79 -11.36 -12.56
C THR A 57 9.92 -12.45 -13.62
N THR A 58 9.87 -13.72 -13.22
CA THR A 58 10.01 -14.88 -14.12
C THR A 58 8.66 -15.44 -14.55
N GLU A 59 7.75 -15.65 -13.60
CA GLU A 59 6.43 -16.24 -13.84
C GLU A 59 5.37 -15.15 -14.05
N GLY A 60 5.31 -14.17 -13.15
CA GLY A 60 4.33 -13.09 -13.17
C GLY A 60 3.01 -13.44 -12.50
N LEU A 61 2.07 -12.51 -12.52
CA LEU A 61 0.74 -12.65 -11.92
C LEU A 61 -0.34 -12.64 -12.99
N ASP A 62 -1.26 -13.57 -12.84
CA ASP A 62 -2.50 -13.65 -13.63
C ASP A 62 -3.62 -12.83 -12.99
N SER A 63 -3.55 -12.68 -11.67
CA SER A 63 -4.51 -11.97 -10.84
C SER A 63 -3.81 -11.41 -9.59
N ILE A 64 -4.45 -10.43 -8.97
CA ILE A 64 -3.97 -9.83 -7.73
C ILE A 64 -5.14 -9.31 -6.90
N GLY A 65 -5.00 -9.42 -5.59
CA GLY A 65 -5.93 -8.86 -4.61
C GLY A 65 -5.20 -7.95 -3.63
N GLY A 66 -5.90 -7.00 -3.01
CA GLY A 66 -5.38 -6.30 -1.84
C GLY A 66 -6.45 -5.52 -1.11
N ARG A 67 -6.33 -5.45 0.22
CA ARG A 67 -7.23 -4.69 1.08
C ARG A 67 -6.46 -3.76 2.00
N VAL A 68 -6.91 -2.52 2.08
CA VAL A 68 -6.41 -1.51 3.01
C VAL A 68 -7.44 -1.29 4.11
N TYR A 69 -7.07 -1.63 5.34
CA TYR A 69 -7.79 -1.26 6.55
C TYR A 69 -7.31 0.10 7.02
N PHE A 70 -8.26 0.93 7.48
CA PHE A 70 -8.02 2.26 8.03
C PHE A 70 -8.70 2.48 9.38
N ASN A 71 -9.10 1.39 10.03
CA ASN A 71 -9.56 1.33 11.42
C ASN A 71 -8.57 0.60 12.34
N ASP A 72 -7.30 0.54 11.96
CA ASP A 72 -6.27 -0.14 12.75
C ASP A 72 -5.94 0.69 14.01
N PRO A 73 -5.98 0.09 15.22
CA PRO A 73 -5.75 0.84 16.45
C PRO A 73 -4.33 1.45 16.57
N PRO A 74 -4.19 2.63 17.18
CA PRO A 74 -5.26 3.49 17.71
C PRO A 74 -6.07 4.14 16.58
N VAL A 75 -7.39 4.14 16.72
CA VAL A 75 -8.30 4.78 15.75
C VAL A 75 -8.53 6.23 16.21
N PRO A 76 -8.24 7.24 15.38
CA PRO A 76 -8.49 8.64 15.70
C PRO A 76 -10.00 8.93 15.75
N THR A 77 -10.39 10.11 16.26
CA THR A 77 -11.81 10.47 16.37
C THR A 77 -12.42 10.84 15.02
N ASP A 78 -11.60 11.29 14.07
CA ASP A 78 -11.97 11.65 12.71
C ASP A 78 -10.94 11.07 11.71
N PRO A 79 -10.98 9.75 11.45
CA PRO A 79 -10.01 9.07 10.58
C PRO A 79 -10.12 9.51 9.13
N ALA A 80 -9.00 9.39 8.41
CA ALA A 80 -9.01 9.40 6.95
C ALA A 80 -9.70 8.13 6.44
N VAL A 81 -10.61 8.26 5.49
CA VAL A 81 -11.44 7.15 4.99
C VAL A 81 -11.55 7.17 3.47
N VAL A 82 -11.76 6.00 2.88
CA VAL A 82 -12.27 5.86 1.52
C VAL A 82 -13.80 6.01 1.56
N LEU A 83 -14.36 6.92 0.77
CA LEU A 83 -15.78 7.32 0.89
C LEU A 83 -16.71 6.53 -0.03
N ALA A 84 -16.23 6.17 -1.22
CA ALA A 84 -17.03 5.46 -2.21
C ALA A 84 -16.19 4.44 -3.00
N THR A 85 -16.85 3.47 -3.62
CA THR A 85 -16.17 2.48 -4.48
C THR A 85 -15.48 3.11 -5.69
N ILE A 86 -15.91 4.29 -6.14
CA ILE A 86 -15.22 5.05 -7.21
C ILE A 86 -13.85 5.59 -6.77
N ASP A 87 -13.60 5.67 -5.46
CA ASP A 87 -12.31 6.05 -4.88
C ASP A 87 -11.33 4.86 -4.81
N ILE A 88 -11.74 3.68 -5.26
CA ILE A 88 -10.91 2.49 -5.41
C ILE A 88 -10.55 2.37 -6.89
N ILE A 89 -9.28 2.59 -7.22
CA ILE A 89 -8.76 2.59 -8.58
C ILE A 89 -7.93 1.32 -8.76
N THR A 90 -8.31 0.51 -9.75
CA THR A 90 -7.61 -0.71 -10.14
C THR A 90 -6.34 -0.39 -10.92
N SER A 91 -5.38 -1.30 -10.82
CA SER A 91 -4.14 -1.21 -11.59
C SER A 91 -4.42 -1.55 -13.05
N THR A 92 -4.04 -0.67 -13.98
CA THR A 92 -4.24 -0.90 -15.43
C THR A 92 -3.40 -2.05 -16.00
N ALA A 93 -2.58 -2.70 -15.17
CA ALA A 93 -1.84 -3.90 -15.56
C ALA A 93 -2.74 -5.15 -15.58
N PHE A 94 -3.85 -5.10 -14.84
CA PHE A 94 -4.92 -6.07 -14.83
C PHE A 94 -6.12 -5.38 -15.48
N ASP A 95 -6.64 -5.96 -16.57
CA ASP A 95 -7.56 -5.28 -17.48
C ASP A 95 -8.80 -6.12 -17.80
N ASP A 96 -9.12 -7.09 -16.94
CA ASP A 96 -10.31 -7.92 -17.11
C ASP A 96 -11.55 -7.28 -16.48
N ASP A 97 -12.26 -6.48 -17.29
CA ASP A 97 -13.53 -5.83 -16.94
C ASP A 97 -14.60 -6.82 -16.41
N LEU A 98 -14.47 -8.14 -16.63
CA LEU A 98 -15.42 -9.14 -16.14
C LEU A 98 -15.10 -9.65 -14.73
N PHE A 99 -13.87 -9.49 -14.27
CA PHE A 99 -13.38 -10.00 -12.99
C PHE A 99 -12.86 -8.90 -12.06
N GLU A 100 -12.93 -7.65 -12.49
CA GLU A 100 -12.74 -6.48 -11.61
C GLU A 100 -13.72 -6.52 -10.41
N ASN A 101 -13.18 -6.57 -9.19
CA ASN A 101 -13.96 -6.53 -7.96
C ASN A 101 -13.46 -5.43 -7.03
N LYS A 102 -14.40 -4.63 -6.52
CA LYS A 102 -14.15 -3.57 -5.52
C LYS A 102 -15.06 -3.79 -4.33
N ASP A 103 -14.49 -3.80 -3.13
CA ASP A 103 -15.24 -3.87 -1.88
C ASP A 103 -14.95 -2.65 -1.01
N LEU A 104 -16.01 -2.07 -0.45
CA LEU A 104 -15.90 -0.99 0.51
C LEU A 104 -16.73 -1.30 1.76
N VAL A 105 -16.05 -1.43 2.88
CA VAL A 105 -16.68 -1.45 4.21
C VAL A 105 -16.46 -0.07 4.81
N ALA A 106 -17.52 0.75 4.77
CA ALA A 106 -17.47 2.15 5.21
C ALA A 106 -16.87 2.28 6.62
N GLY A 107 -15.88 3.17 6.77
CA GLY A 107 -15.19 3.41 8.04
C GLY A 107 -14.22 2.31 8.48
N VAL A 108 -14.03 1.23 7.69
CA VAL A 108 -13.22 0.07 8.08
C VAL A 108 -12.13 -0.23 7.06
N SER A 109 -12.50 -0.50 5.82
CA SER A 109 -11.55 -0.98 4.81
C SER A 109 -12.05 -0.80 3.38
N ALA A 110 -11.12 -0.74 2.44
CA ALA A 110 -11.38 -0.79 1.00
C ALA A 110 -10.50 -1.88 0.38
N GLY A 111 -11.05 -2.68 -0.53
CA GLY A 111 -10.37 -3.77 -1.19
C GLY A 111 -10.59 -3.77 -2.70
N VAL A 112 -9.62 -4.32 -3.41
CA VAL A 112 -9.62 -4.47 -4.86
C VAL A 112 -9.06 -5.84 -5.22
N GLU A 113 -9.67 -6.50 -6.19
CA GLU A 113 -9.20 -7.75 -6.79
C GLU A 113 -9.41 -7.63 -8.30
N ASP A 114 -8.40 -8.04 -9.08
CA ASP A 114 -8.42 -7.92 -10.53
C ASP A 114 -7.60 -9.03 -11.21
N SER A 115 -7.82 -9.25 -12.51
CA SER A 115 -7.10 -10.23 -13.32
C SER A 115 -6.77 -9.69 -14.71
N ILE A 116 -5.85 -10.35 -15.40
CA ILE A 116 -5.59 -10.07 -16.82
C ILE A 116 -6.69 -10.65 -17.71
N ASP A 117 -7.00 -9.99 -18.83
CA ASP A 117 -7.89 -10.59 -19.84
C ASP A 117 -7.13 -11.66 -20.66
N PHE A 118 -7.33 -12.93 -20.33
CA PHE A 118 -6.76 -14.06 -21.06
C PHE A 118 -7.19 -14.12 -22.53
N ASN A 119 -8.37 -13.58 -22.88
CA ASN A 119 -8.88 -13.58 -24.25
C ASN A 119 -8.24 -12.49 -25.10
N ALA A 120 -7.73 -11.41 -24.48
CA ALA A 120 -6.98 -10.36 -25.15
C ALA A 120 -5.56 -10.81 -25.54
N GLY A 121 -5.11 -11.98 -25.07
CA GLY A 121 -3.73 -12.46 -25.26
C GLY A 121 -2.72 -11.72 -24.38
N THR A 122 -3.20 -11.03 -23.35
CA THR A 122 -2.37 -10.43 -22.30
C THR A 122 -1.67 -11.55 -21.55
N GLY A 123 -0.34 -11.46 -21.42
CA GLY A 123 0.43 -12.40 -20.60
C GLY A 123 0.47 -11.96 -19.14
N ALA A 124 0.88 -12.87 -18.26
CA ALA A 124 1.07 -12.59 -16.83
C ALA A 124 1.85 -11.28 -16.59
N VAL A 125 1.37 -10.49 -15.62
CA VAL A 125 1.98 -9.22 -15.21
C VAL A 125 3.29 -9.49 -14.49
N LYS A 126 4.39 -8.94 -15.00
CA LYS A 126 5.74 -9.16 -14.45
C LYS A 126 6.36 -7.89 -13.90
N GLY A 127 7.08 -8.03 -12.80
CA GLY A 127 7.87 -6.95 -12.21
C GLY A 127 8.29 -7.25 -10.78
N SER A 128 9.37 -6.61 -10.30
CA SER A 128 9.78 -6.76 -8.90
C SER A 128 8.86 -6.03 -7.91
N ARG A 129 7.98 -5.16 -8.44
CA ARG A 129 7.01 -4.35 -7.70
C ARG A 129 5.82 -4.07 -8.61
N ILE A 130 4.67 -4.61 -8.27
CA ILE A 130 3.44 -4.56 -9.06
C ILE A 130 2.42 -3.75 -8.29
N LEU A 131 1.79 -2.76 -8.95
CA LEU A 131 0.70 -2.00 -8.35
C LEU A 131 -0.53 -2.91 -8.24
N VAL A 132 -1.06 -3.04 -7.03
CA VAL A 132 -2.31 -3.75 -6.74
C VAL A 132 -3.49 -2.81 -7.03
N GLY A 133 -3.43 -1.60 -6.47
CA GLY A 133 -4.42 -0.56 -6.70
C GLY A 133 -4.09 0.72 -5.95
N THR A 134 -4.87 1.75 -6.24
CA THR A 134 -4.76 3.08 -5.64
C THR A 134 -6.06 3.40 -4.92
N PHE A 135 -5.95 3.80 -3.66
CA PHE A 135 -7.08 4.12 -2.79
C PHE A 135 -7.09 5.61 -2.50
N ARG A 136 -8.15 6.31 -2.92
CA ARG A 136 -8.33 7.73 -2.64
C ARG A 136 -8.97 7.92 -1.27
N PHE A 137 -8.18 8.40 -0.33
CA PHE A 137 -8.63 8.76 1.00
C PHE A 137 -9.11 10.20 1.05
N THR A 138 -10.17 10.46 1.80
CA THR A 138 -10.52 11.79 2.29
C THR A 138 -10.06 11.91 3.73
N ALA A 139 -9.24 12.91 4.02
CA ALA A 139 -8.73 13.19 5.35
C ALA A 139 -9.82 13.68 6.30
N GLY A 140 -9.71 13.32 7.57
CA GLY A 140 -10.51 13.95 8.63
C GLY A 140 -10.25 15.46 8.75
N SER A 141 -11.02 16.10 9.61
CA SER A 141 -11.01 17.53 9.88
C SER A 141 -10.09 17.94 11.04
N VAL A 142 -9.69 17.00 11.90
CA VAL A 142 -8.93 17.27 13.13
C VAL A 142 -7.42 17.23 12.87
N LEU A 143 -6.76 18.38 13.05
CA LEU A 143 -5.30 18.49 12.91
C LEU A 143 -4.55 17.63 13.93
N GLY A 144 -3.49 16.96 13.48
CA GLY A 144 -2.62 16.12 14.28
C GLY A 144 -3.13 14.69 14.48
N GLU A 145 -4.34 14.37 14.04
CA GLU A 145 -4.82 12.99 14.06
C GLU A 145 -4.11 12.13 13.00
N VAL A 146 -3.83 10.89 13.40
CA VAL A 146 -3.10 9.91 12.61
C VAL A 146 -4.00 8.72 12.37
N THR A 147 -4.23 8.41 11.10
CA THR A 147 -4.93 7.19 10.68
C THR A 147 -3.91 6.13 10.36
N ASN A 148 -3.97 4.99 11.06
CA ASN A 148 -3.08 3.86 10.79
C ASN A 148 -3.67 3.01 9.67
N LEU A 149 -2.84 2.74 8.67
CA LEU A 149 -3.18 1.90 7.53
C LEU A 149 -2.56 0.52 7.68
N ARG A 150 -3.32 -0.49 7.26
CA ARG A 150 -2.85 -1.87 7.17
C ARG A 150 -3.25 -2.47 5.82
N GLY A 151 -2.26 -2.78 5.00
CA GLY A 151 -2.45 -3.41 3.70
C GLY A 151 -2.27 -4.92 3.82
N THR A 152 -3.24 -5.70 3.38
CA THR A 152 -3.21 -7.16 3.44
C THR A 152 -3.61 -7.76 2.12
N ASP A 153 -3.38 -9.06 2.03
CA ASP A 153 -3.99 -9.90 1.02
C ASP A 153 -5.51 -9.81 1.03
N PHE A 154 -6.13 -10.02 -0.13
CA PHE A 154 -7.56 -9.91 -0.24
C PHE A 154 -8.13 -10.73 -1.38
N ASP A 155 -8.77 -11.82 -0.96
CA ASP A 155 -9.48 -12.71 -1.84
C ASP A 155 -11.00 -12.60 -1.57
N LEU A 156 -11.74 -11.99 -2.49
CA LEU A 156 -13.20 -11.95 -2.42
C LEU A 156 -13.80 -13.30 -2.82
N THR A 157 -13.10 -14.03 -3.70
CA THR A 157 -13.54 -15.32 -4.25
C THR A 157 -12.44 -16.37 -4.10
N PRO A 158 -12.48 -17.20 -3.04
CA PRO A 158 -11.40 -18.13 -2.68
C PRO A 158 -10.68 -18.79 -3.85
N GLY A 159 -9.37 -18.54 -3.97
CA GLY A 159 -8.46 -19.09 -4.97
C GLY A 159 -8.29 -18.24 -6.23
N ARG A 160 -8.81 -17.00 -6.26
CA ARG A 160 -8.70 -16.14 -7.45
C ARG A 160 -7.48 -15.25 -7.45
N ASP A 161 -7.09 -14.65 -6.34
CA ASP A 161 -5.87 -13.83 -6.22
C ASP A 161 -4.59 -14.67 -6.07
N SER A 162 -4.73 -16.00 -6.00
CA SER A 162 -3.67 -16.90 -5.58
C SER A 162 -2.77 -17.40 -6.72
N ILE A 163 -2.90 -16.94 -7.97
CA ILE A 163 -2.24 -17.59 -9.13
C ILE A 163 -1.01 -16.80 -9.61
N VAL A 164 0.17 -17.33 -9.25
CA VAL A 164 1.44 -16.92 -9.83
C VAL A 164 1.63 -17.66 -11.16
N SER A 165 0.91 -17.22 -12.20
CA SER A 165 0.81 -17.85 -13.52
C SER A 165 0.21 -19.28 -13.54
N PHE A 166 -0.74 -19.53 -14.46
CA PHE A 166 -1.34 -20.85 -14.71
C PHE A 166 -0.31 -21.97 -14.99
N ASP A 167 0.92 -21.63 -15.38
CA ASP A 167 1.97 -22.60 -15.71
C ASP A 167 2.57 -23.31 -14.48
N THR A 168 2.55 -22.70 -13.29
CA THR A 168 3.21 -23.29 -12.11
C THR A 168 2.26 -23.66 -10.97
N LEU A 169 1.01 -23.17 -11.00
CA LEU A 169 0.00 -23.40 -9.94
C LEU A 169 0.51 -23.02 -8.54
N THR A 170 1.49 -22.12 -8.46
CA THR A 170 2.05 -21.67 -7.18
C THR A 170 1.08 -20.70 -6.53
N GLY A 171 0.64 -21.03 -5.31
CA GLY A 171 -0.27 -20.21 -4.51
C GLY A 171 0.41 -18.96 -3.96
N LEU A 172 -0.07 -17.77 -4.32
CA LEU A 172 0.45 -16.47 -3.86
C LEU A 172 0.53 -16.40 -2.32
N ASP A 173 -0.54 -16.85 -1.65
CA ASP A 173 -0.72 -16.80 -0.20
C ASP A 173 0.44 -17.46 0.58
N SER A 174 1.04 -18.49 0.00
CA SER A 174 2.13 -19.24 0.63
C SER A 174 3.47 -18.49 0.62
N LEU A 175 3.58 -17.47 -0.22
CA LEU A 175 4.78 -16.64 -0.41
C LEU A 175 4.68 -15.28 0.30
N LEU A 176 3.47 -14.93 0.76
CA LEU A 176 3.17 -13.65 1.38
C LEU A 176 3.75 -13.53 2.79
N GLY A 177 4.30 -12.35 3.05
CA GLY A 177 4.82 -11.94 4.33
C GLY A 177 3.84 -11.18 5.19
N PRO A 178 4.35 -10.42 6.17
CA PRO A 178 3.50 -9.64 7.07
C PRO A 178 2.76 -8.51 6.32
N ASP A 179 1.63 -8.09 6.91
CA ASP A 179 0.84 -6.95 6.45
C ASP A 179 1.67 -5.66 6.28
N ALA A 180 1.39 -4.92 5.21
CA ALA A 180 1.93 -3.58 4.98
C ALA A 180 1.42 -2.59 6.03
N ARG A 181 2.24 -1.58 6.37
CA ARG A 181 1.88 -0.52 7.32
C ARG A 181 2.22 0.86 6.78
N ALA A 182 1.33 1.82 6.96
CA ALA A 182 1.56 3.23 6.69
C ALA A 182 0.68 4.10 7.58
N THR A 183 0.88 5.42 7.54
CA THR A 183 0.05 6.38 8.28
C THR A 183 -0.39 7.54 7.39
N ILE A 184 -1.59 8.06 7.65
CA ILE A 184 -2.05 9.34 7.12
C ILE A 184 -2.19 10.32 8.28
N THR A 185 -1.46 11.42 8.21
CA THR A 185 -1.47 12.48 9.22
C THR A 185 -2.17 13.72 8.69
N VAL A 186 -3.22 14.15 9.37
CA VAL A 186 -3.90 15.41 9.08
C VAL A 186 -3.02 16.55 9.58
N SER A 187 -2.49 17.37 8.67
CA SER A 187 -1.53 18.43 9.01
C SER A 187 -1.87 19.74 8.33
N ALA A 188 -1.46 20.84 8.97
CA ALA A 188 -1.60 22.16 8.36
C ALA A 188 -0.64 22.24 7.17
N VAL A 189 -1.19 22.41 5.97
CA VAL A 189 -0.36 22.69 4.78
C VAL A 189 0.13 24.14 4.92
N PRO A 190 1.45 24.39 4.94
CA PRO A 190 1.96 25.76 4.94
C PRO A 190 1.39 26.50 3.74
N GLU A 191 0.66 27.59 3.96
CA GLU A 191 0.18 28.41 2.85
C GLU A 191 1.39 28.82 1.99
N PRO A 192 1.32 28.71 0.65
CA PRO A 192 2.36 29.24 -0.21
C PRO A 192 2.48 30.72 0.13
N SER A 193 3.62 31.10 0.67
CA SER A 193 3.84 32.42 1.25
C SER A 193 3.48 33.48 0.20
N GLY A 194 2.36 34.18 0.39
CA GLY A 194 1.87 35.26 -0.48
C GLY A 194 2.78 36.51 -0.52
N PHE A 195 4.06 36.34 -0.22
CA PHE A 195 5.06 37.40 -0.10
C PHE A 195 5.42 38.16 -1.39
N PRO A 196 5.17 37.71 -2.65
CA PRO A 196 5.48 38.57 -3.79
C PRO A 196 4.39 39.62 -4.11
N LEU A 197 3.18 39.56 -3.53
CA LEU A 197 2.13 40.56 -3.83
C LEU A 197 2.29 41.90 -3.07
N LEU A 198 3.01 41.90 -1.94
CA LEU A 198 3.28 43.14 -1.20
C LEU A 198 4.37 44.00 -1.86
N PHE A 199 5.30 43.40 -2.61
CA PHE A 199 6.34 44.16 -3.32
C PHE A 199 5.83 44.82 -4.61
N SER A 200 4.78 44.30 -5.24
CA SER A 200 4.23 44.87 -6.47
C SER A 200 3.39 46.14 -6.20
N VAL A 201 2.72 46.25 -5.06
CA VAL A 201 1.97 47.47 -4.70
C VAL A 201 2.90 48.64 -4.32
N LEU A 202 4.02 48.36 -3.64
CA LEU A 202 5.01 49.39 -3.30
C LEU A 202 5.78 49.94 -4.52
N ALA A 203 6.05 49.09 -5.52
CA ALA A 203 6.69 49.53 -6.77
C ALA A 203 5.81 50.54 -7.55
N PHE A 204 4.50 50.31 -7.62
CA PHE A 204 3.57 51.24 -8.27
C PHE A 204 3.35 52.55 -7.49
N ALA A 205 3.41 52.52 -6.16
CA ALA A 205 3.29 53.72 -5.34
C ALA A 205 4.51 54.66 -5.48
N CYS A 206 5.72 54.11 -5.62
CA CYS A 206 6.94 54.89 -5.85
C CYS A 206 7.02 55.49 -7.27
N GLN A 207 6.44 54.83 -8.27
CA GLN A 207 6.46 55.32 -9.66
C GLN A 207 5.48 56.48 -9.91
N ARG A 208 4.43 56.61 -9.11
CA ARG A 208 3.43 57.70 -9.22
C ARG A 208 3.85 59.03 -8.59
N ARG A 209 4.90 59.06 -7.75
CA ARG A 209 5.44 60.30 -7.13
C ARG A 209 6.57 60.97 -7.92
N ARG A 210 6.99 60.41 -9.07
CA ARG A 210 8.06 60.95 -9.93
C ARG A 210 7.58 61.57 -11.25
N ARG A 211 6.27 61.78 -11.41
CA ARG A 211 5.68 62.64 -12.45
C ARG A 211 4.98 63.79 -11.76
#